data_AF-A0A535XJJ3-F1
#
_entry.id   AF-A0A535XJJ3-F1
#
_cell.length_a   1.000
_cell.length_b   1.000
_cell.length_c   1.000
_cell.angle_alpha   90.00
_cell.angle_beta   90.00
_cell.angle_gamma   90.00
#
_symmetry.space_group_name_H-M   'P 1'
#
loop_
_entity.id
_entity.type
_entity.pdbx_description
1 polymer ?
#
loop_
_entity_poly.entity_id
_entity_poly.type
_entity_poly.pdbx_seq_one_letter_code
_entity_poly.pdbx_strand_id
1 'polypeptide(L)' 'YVMQALGARDALNLDGGGTAAMYIGGSYKVGPGRLLPNAIVLTKP' A
#
# COMPACT_ATOMS: atom_id res chain seq x y z
N TYR A 1 -14.02 -10.03 -2.65
CA TYR A 1 -13.54 -11.24 -3.31
C TYR A 1 -12.03 -11.26 -3.55
N VAL A 2 -11.37 -10.21 -4.09
CA VAL A 2 -9.92 -10.27 -4.42
C VAL A 2 -9.04 -10.73 -3.24
N MET A 3 -9.13 -10.08 -2.07
CA MET A 3 -8.31 -10.46 -0.90
C MET A 3 -8.57 -11.90 -0.43
N GLN A 4 -9.83 -12.34 -0.39
CA GLN A 4 -10.21 -13.70 -0.02
C GLN A 4 -9.72 -14.73 -1.05
N ALA A 5 -9.79 -14.41 -2.35
CA ALA A 5 -9.28 -15.27 -3.43
C ALA A 5 -7.76 -15.42 -3.39
N LEU A 6 -7.04 -14.42 -2.87
CA LEU A 6 -5.61 -14.48 -2.57
C LEU A 6 -5.28 -15.24 -1.28
N GLY A 7 -6.28 -15.78 -0.56
CA GLY A 7 -6.09 -16.56 0.66
C GLY A 7 -5.98 -15.74 1.95
N ALA A 8 -6.29 -14.44 1.91
CA ALA A 8 -6.31 -13.63 3.14
C ALA A 8 -7.53 -14.01 4.00
N ARG A 9 -7.28 -14.31 5.29
CA ARG A 9 -8.33 -14.56 6.29
C ARG A 9 -9.00 -13.25 6.73
N ASP A 10 -8.17 -12.27 7.08
CA ASP A 10 -8.58 -10.96 7.60
C ASP A 10 -7.89 -9.86 6.79
N ALA A 11 -8.55 -8.72 6.62
CA ALA A 11 -8.00 -7.54 5.95
C ALA A 11 -8.64 -6.26 6.49
N LEU A 12 -7.87 -5.17 6.52
CA LEU A 12 -8.33 -3.84 6.88
C LEU A 12 -7.95 -2.84 5.78
N ASN A 13 -8.89 -1.98 5.40
CA ASN A 13 -8.61 -0.93 4.42
C ASN A 13 -7.77 0.18 5.02
N LEU A 14 -6.92 0.79 4.18
CA LEU A 14 -6.13 1.99 4.50
C LEU A 14 -6.60 3.17 3.64
N ASP A 15 -5.89 4.30 3.74
CA ASP A 15 -6.13 5.48 2.90
C ASP A 15 -6.01 5.13 1.39
N GLY A 16 -6.79 5.83 0.57
CA GLY A 16 -6.95 5.51 -0.85
C GLY A 16 -7.23 6.74 -1.72
N GLY A 17 -7.68 6.51 -2.95
CA GLY A 17 -7.84 7.59 -3.93
C GLY A 17 -6.50 8.25 -4.25
N GLY A 18 -6.43 9.58 -4.20
CA GLY A 18 -5.22 10.35 -4.55
C GLY A 18 -4.00 10.11 -3.65
N THR A 19 -4.11 9.28 -2.61
CA THR A 19 -3.00 8.91 -1.70
C THR A 19 -2.61 7.45 -1.79
N ALA A 20 -3.29 6.65 -2.61
CA ALA A 20 -2.84 5.30 -2.90
C ALA A 20 -1.48 5.36 -3.60
N ALA A 21 -0.47 4.72 -3.02
CA ALA A 21 0.90 4.72 -3.51
C ALA A 21 1.53 3.33 -3.36
N MET A 22 2.51 3.05 -4.21
CA MET A 22 3.29 1.83 -4.23
C MET A 22 4.78 2.15 -4.41
N TYR A 23 5.60 1.67 -3.48
CA TYR A 23 7.05 1.86 -3.48
C TYR A 23 7.75 0.50 -3.43
N ILE A 24 8.63 0.23 -4.39
CA ILE A 24 9.37 -1.03 -4.47
C ILE A 24 10.82 -0.74 -4.86
N GLY A 25 11.76 -1.32 -4.11
CA GLY A 25 13.17 -1.35 -4.48
C GLY A 25 13.80 0.04 -4.62
N GLY A 26 13.48 0.96 -3.71
CA GLY A 26 14.09 2.30 -3.71
C GLY A 26 13.33 3.36 -4.53
N SER A 27 12.22 3.00 -5.19
CA SER A 27 11.50 3.92 -6.09
C SER A 27 9.98 3.75 -6.04
N TYR A 28 9.25 4.84 -6.32
CA TYR A 28 7.81 4.76 -6.55
C TYR A 28 7.52 4.02 -7.86
N LYS A 29 6.62 3.04 -7.76
CA LYS A 29 5.94 2.44 -8.92
C LYS A 29 4.62 3.16 -9.19
N VAL A 30 3.98 3.59 -8.11
CA VAL A 30 2.86 4.53 -8.13
C VAL A 30 3.13 5.54 -7.02
N GLY A 31 3.30 6.81 -7.38
CA GLY A 31 3.49 7.88 -6.39
C GLY A 31 2.14 8.36 -5.84
N PRO A 32 2.11 8.90 -4.61
CA PRO A 32 0.90 9.56 -4.14
C PRO A 32 0.71 10.90 -4.88
N GLY A 33 -0.53 11.28 -5.14
CA GLY A 33 -0.88 12.56 -5.76
C GLY A 33 -0.83 13.74 -4.78
N ARG A 34 -0.62 13.49 -3.49
CA ARG A 34 -0.43 14.50 -2.42
C ARG A 34 0.48 13.96 -1.32
N LEU A 35 0.91 14.82 -0.40
CA LEU A 35 1.72 14.40 0.75
C LEU A 35 0.93 13.44 1.66
N LEU A 36 1.61 12.39 2.12
CA LEU A 36 1.06 11.37 3.03
C LEU A 36 1.49 11.63 4.47
N PRO A 37 0.59 11.45 5.46
CA PRO A 37 0.97 11.56 6.87
C PRO A 37 1.72 10.33 7.39
N ASN A 38 1.46 9.14 6.84
CA ASN A 38 2.10 7.89 7.23
C ASN A 38 2.15 6.89 6.06
N ALA A 39 2.94 5.83 6.24
CA ALA A 39 3.03 4.69 5.32
C ALA A 39 3.41 3.42 6.10
N ILE A 40 2.99 2.26 5.58
CA ILE A 40 3.51 0.96 6.02
C ILE A 40 4.65 0.58 5.07
N VAL A 41 5.84 0.35 5.62
CA VAL A 41 7.03 -0.04 4.86
C VAL A 41 7.50 -1.41 5.32
N LEU A 42 7.69 -2.32 4.36
CA LEU A 42 8.31 -3.62 4.62
C LEU A 42 9.79 -3.53 4.27
N THR A 43 10.66 -3.75 5.26
CA THR A 43 12.12 -3.73 5.10
C THR A 43 12.72 -5.10 5.38
N LYS A 44 13.99 -5.28 5.00
CA LYS A 44 14.78 -6.41 5.52
C LYS A 44 14.94 -6.22 7.05
N PRO A 45 15.10 -7.31 7.81
CA PRO A 45 15.54 -7.24 9.21
C PRO A 45 16.84 -6.44 9.35
#